data_AF-A0AAV6V8M8-F1
#
_entry.id   AF-A0AAV6V8M8-F1
#
_cell.length_a   1.000
_cell.length_b   1.000
_cell.length_c   1.000
_cell.angle_alpha   90.00
_cell.angle_beta   90.00
_cell.angle_gamma   90.00
#
_symmetry.space_group_name_H-M   'P 1'
#
loop_
_entity.id
_entity.type
_entity.pdbx_description
1 polymer ?
#
loop_
_entity_poly.entity_id
_entity_poly.type
_entity_poly.pdbx_seq_one_letter_code
_entity_poly.pdbx_strand_id
1 'polypeptide(L)'
;MAWSSAKRYVREQNANAEVNLDRLKQLTADALDSVSKEQWTKFCKHVRNVEKRYWGTDHLVEETVEELIIPIHDESGSSTDTASDNEYEESTHTDATDKKYEESTDTASNISREESTDDEI
;
A
#
# COMPACT_ATOMS: atom_id res chain seq x y z
N MET A 1 3.00 13.69 5.41
CA MET A 1 1.63 13.26 5.04
C MET A 1 0.77 13.18 6.31
N ALA A 2 -0.56 13.27 6.21
CA ALA A 2 -1.44 13.13 7.37
C ALA A 2 -1.23 11.78 8.08
N TRP A 3 -1.22 10.69 7.30
CA TRP A 3 -1.03 9.33 7.81
C TRP A 3 0.31 9.10 8.49
N SER A 4 1.39 9.72 7.99
CA SER A 4 2.69 9.63 8.66
C SER A 4 2.69 10.32 10.02
N SER A 5 1.99 11.45 10.15
CA SER A 5 1.84 12.14 11.44
C SER A 5 0.98 11.34 12.41
N ALA A 6 -0.14 10.78 11.94
CA ALA A 6 -1.02 9.96 12.79
C ALA A 6 -0.29 8.72 13.34
N LYS A 7 0.42 7.98 12.47
CA LYS A 7 1.25 6.84 12.90
C LYS A 7 2.33 7.24 13.89
N ARG A 8 2.97 8.40 13.69
CA ARG A 8 3.98 8.91 14.61
C ARG A 8 3.39 9.23 15.98
N TYR A 9 2.23 9.88 16.03
CA TYR A 9 1.51 10.17 17.28
C TYR A 9 1.18 8.89 18.05
N VAL A 10 0.59 7.89 17.37
CA VAL A 10 0.27 6.60 18.00
C VAL A 10 1.54 5.92 18.51
N ARG A 11 2.64 5.93 17.74
CA ARG A 11 3.92 5.34 18.16
C ARG A 11 4.49 6.02 19.41
N GLU A 12 4.49 7.35 19.47
CA GLU A 12 5.03 8.11 20.59
C GLU A 12 4.25 7.85 21.89
N GLN A 13 2.92 7.70 21.79
CA GLN A 13 2.04 7.43 22.93
C GLN A 13 1.98 5.95 23.35
N ASN A 14 2.33 5.04 22.44
CA ASN A 14 2.31 3.60 22.68
C ASN A 14 3.70 3.00 22.99
N ALA A 15 4.72 3.83 23.24
CA ALA A 15 6.10 3.38 23.41
C ALA A 15 6.35 2.58 24.71
N ASN A 16 5.50 2.74 25.73
CA ASN A 16 5.70 2.15 27.07
C ASN A 16 4.50 1.32 27.57
N ALA A 17 3.49 1.09 26.74
CA ALA A 17 2.26 0.44 27.14
C ALA A 17 2.16 -0.99 26.59
N GLU A 18 1.59 -1.90 27.38
CA GLU A 18 1.12 -3.19 26.88
C GLU A 18 0.16 -2.94 25.71
N VAL A 19 0.39 -3.63 24.59
CA VAL A 19 -0.33 -3.42 23.34
C VAL A 19 -1.78 -3.86 23.51
N ASN A 20 -2.65 -2.90 23.85
CA ASN A 20 -4.08 -3.10 23.96
C ASN A 20 -4.79 -2.50 22.74
N LEU A 21 -5.62 -3.30 22.06
CA LEU A 21 -6.35 -2.91 20.87
C LEU A 21 -7.28 -1.70 21.10
N ASP A 22 -7.98 -1.66 22.23
CA ASP A 22 -8.93 -0.58 22.54
C ASP A 22 -8.21 0.74 22.78
N ARG A 23 -7.03 0.68 23.42
CA ARG A 23 -6.17 1.84 23.58
C ARG A 23 -5.64 2.35 22.24
N LEU A 24 -5.28 1.43 21.34
CA LEU A 24 -4.79 1.75 20.00
C LEU A 24 -5.89 2.42 19.15
N LYS A 25 -7.13 1.95 19.25
CA LYS A 25 -8.29 2.58 18.59
C LYS A 25 -8.49 4.01 19.09
N GLN A 26 -8.47 4.24 20.40
CA GLN A 26 -8.58 5.58 20.98
C GLN A 26 -7.45 6.49 20.52
N LEU A 27 -6.19 6.05 20.64
CA LEU A 27 -5.03 6.83 20.20
C LEU A 27 -5.09 7.18 18.71
N THR A 28 -5.66 6.30 17.89
CA THR A 28 -5.82 6.55 16.46
C THR A 28 -6.90 7.60 16.20
N ALA A 29 -8.02 7.57 16.92
CA ALA A 29 -9.04 8.61 16.84
C ALA A 29 -8.45 9.97 17.25
N ASP A 30 -7.76 10.02 18.39
CA ASP A 30 -7.09 11.23 18.88
C ASP A 30 -6.04 11.75 17.88
N ALA A 31 -5.29 10.85 17.25
CA ALA A 31 -4.30 11.20 16.24
C ALA A 31 -4.93 11.85 15.02
N LEU A 32 -6.09 11.36 14.57
CA LEU A 32 -6.81 11.92 13.43
C LEU A 32 -7.41 13.29 13.77
N ASP A 33 -7.96 13.44 14.98
CA ASP A 33 -8.52 14.70 15.47
C ASP A 33 -7.44 15.76 15.72
N SER A 34 -6.21 15.34 16.05
CA SER A 34 -5.07 16.26 16.19
C SER A 34 -4.68 16.98 14.89
N VAL A 35 -5.12 16.48 13.73
CA VAL A 35 -4.81 17.08 12.43
C VAL A 35 -5.76 18.25 12.16
N SER A 36 -5.25 19.48 12.28
CA SER A 36 -6.05 20.69 12.05
C SER A 36 -6.52 20.84 10.60
N LYS A 37 -7.57 21.66 10.41
CA LYS A 37 -8.10 22.00 9.08
C LYS A 37 -7.02 22.62 8.16
N GLU A 38 -6.09 23.42 8.70
CA GLU A 38 -5.00 23.96 7.89
C GLU A 38 -4.05 22.86 7.42
N GLN A 39 -3.75 21.88 8.26
CA GLN A 39 -2.90 20.74 7.90
C GLN A 39 -3.54 19.91 6.79
N TRP A 40 -4.83 19.59 6.92
CA TRP A 40 -5.59 18.92 5.85
C TRP A 40 -5.53 19.70 4.53
N THR A 41 -5.74 21.01 4.58
CA THR A 41 -5.65 21.87 3.38
C THR A 41 -4.27 21.81 2.74
N LYS A 42 -3.20 21.83 3.54
CA LYS A 42 -1.82 21.70 3.05
C LYS A 42 -1.59 20.33 2.39
N PHE A 43 -2.09 19.25 2.97
CA PHE A 43 -1.97 17.92 2.37
C PHE A 43 -2.71 17.82 1.04
N CYS A 44 -3.94 18.33 0.95
CA CYS A 44 -4.68 18.37 -0.32
C CYS A 44 -3.94 19.17 -1.40
N LYS A 45 -3.35 20.32 -1.04
CA LYS A 45 -2.53 21.12 -1.96
C LYS A 45 -1.29 20.35 -2.42
N HIS A 46 -0.62 19.64 -1.51
CA HIS A 46 0.55 18.84 -1.84
C HIS A 46 0.20 17.75 -2.86
N VAL A 47 -0.89 17.01 -2.66
CA VAL A 47 -1.32 15.96 -3.61
C VAL A 47 -1.60 16.55 -4.99
N ARG A 48 -2.33 17.67 -5.10
CA ARG A 48 -2.54 18.34 -6.40
C ARG A 48 -1.25 18.78 -7.07
N ASN A 49 -0.26 19.22 -6.30
CA ASN A 49 1.03 19.60 -6.88
C ASN A 49 1.78 18.38 -7.40
N VAL A 50 1.72 17.25 -6.70
CA VAL A 50 2.29 15.98 -7.16
C VAL A 50 1.59 15.52 -8.43
N GLU A 51 0.26 15.55 -8.48
CA GLU A 51 -0.55 15.22 -9.65
C GLU A 51 -0.18 16.07 -10.87
N LYS A 52 -0.14 17.40 -10.70
CA LYS A 52 0.28 18.32 -11.77
C LYS A 52 1.68 18.04 -12.29
N ARG A 53 2.61 17.71 -11.38
CA ARG A 53 3.98 17.36 -11.76
C ARG A 53 3.99 16.06 -12.55
N TYR A 54 3.27 15.04 -12.09
CA TYR A 54 3.13 13.79 -12.83
C TYR A 54 2.57 14.03 -14.22
N TRP A 55 1.45 14.75 -14.32
CA TRP A 55 0.84 15.08 -15.61
C TRP A 55 1.79 15.84 -16.56
N GLY A 56 2.58 16.78 -16.04
CA GLY A 56 3.55 17.53 -16.84
C GLY A 56 4.81 16.75 -17.23
N THR A 57 5.15 15.68 -16.51
CA THR A 57 6.34 14.85 -16.77
C THR A 57 6.00 13.55 -17.52
N ASP A 58 4.73 13.14 -17.54
CA ASP A 58 4.28 11.90 -18.21
C ASP A 58 4.64 11.90 -19.70
N HIS A 59 4.58 13.05 -20.37
CA HIS A 59 4.95 13.18 -21.78
C HIS A 59 6.46 13.04 -22.06
N LEU A 60 7.31 13.17 -21.05
CA LEU A 60 8.76 13.10 -21.21
C LEU A 60 9.26 11.66 -21.41
N VAL A 61 8.55 10.67 -20.86
CA VAL A 61 8.91 9.25 -21.03
C VAL A 61 8.62 8.79 -22.45
N GLU A 62 7.56 9.30 -23.08
CA GLU A 62 7.23 9.03 -24.49
C GLU A 62 8.22 9.70 -25.46
N GLU A 63 8.76 10.88 -25.11
CA GLU A 63 9.77 11.57 -25.93
C GLU A 63 11.18 10.94 -25.84
N THR A 64 11.47 10.23 -24.74
CA THR A 64 12.83 9.69 -24.46
C THR A 64 12.99 8.19 -24.75
N VAL A 65 11.92 7.49 -25.14
CA VAL A 65 12.05 6.12 -25.65
C VAL A 65 12.69 6.18 -27.04
N GLU A 66 13.98 5.88 -27.10
CA GLU A 66 14.72 5.72 -28.34
C GLU A 66 14.07 4.67 -29.24
N GLU A 67 14.05 4.94 -30.55
CA GLU A 67 13.59 3.99 -31.56
C GLU A 67 14.47 2.73 -31.51
N LEU A 68 13.90 1.62 -31.03
CA LEU A 68 14.58 0.34 -30.97
C LEU A 68 14.64 -0.28 -32.38
N ILE A 69 15.64 0.12 -33.16
CA ILE A 69 15.92 -0.44 -34.48
C ILE A 69 16.50 -1.85 -34.28
N ILE A 70 15.69 -2.90 -34.48
CA ILE A 70 16.17 -4.28 -34.58
C ILE A 70 16.53 -4.53 -36.05
N PRO A 71 17.82 -4.53 -36.43
CA PRO A 71 18.19 -4.89 -37.79
C PRO A 71 17.89 -6.38 -38.01
N ILE A 72 16.86 -6.64 -38.82
CA ILE A 72 16.62 -7.97 -39.39
C ILE A 72 17.63 -8.10 -40.53
N HIS A 73 18.87 -8.42 -40.21
CA HIS A 73 19.85 -8.78 -41.23
C HIS A 73 19.71 -10.27 -41.52
N ASP A 74 19.31 -10.57 -42.76
CA ASP A 74 19.58 -11.84 -43.40
C ASP A 74 21.10 -12.01 -43.48
N GLU A 75 21.64 -12.75 -42.52
CA GLU A 75 22.83 -13.60 -42.59
C GLU A 75 24.11 -13.07 -43.29
N SER A 76 24.97 -12.39 -42.52
CA SER A 76 26.43 -12.59 -42.61
C SER A 76 27.24 -11.95 -41.46
N GLY A 77 27.58 -12.80 -40.48
CA GLY A 77 28.83 -12.86 -39.72
C GLY A 77 29.54 -11.60 -39.22
N SER A 78 29.50 -11.38 -37.90
CA SER A 78 30.73 -11.29 -37.08
C SER A 78 30.37 -11.41 -35.60
N SER A 79 30.65 -12.57 -35.01
CA SER A 79 30.60 -12.76 -33.56
C SER A 79 31.76 -12.01 -32.92
N THR A 80 31.46 -11.13 -31.96
CA THR A 80 32.44 -10.77 -30.93
C THR A 80 31.84 -11.15 -29.58
N ASP A 81 32.22 -12.32 -29.11
CA ASP A 81 31.96 -12.76 -27.74
C ASP A 81 32.79 -11.89 -26.80
N THR A 82 32.12 -11.20 -25.88
CA THR A 82 32.72 -10.85 -24.60
C THR A 82 31.71 -11.18 -23.51
N ALA A 83 31.73 -12.44 -23.10
CA ALA A 83 31.07 -12.89 -21.90
C ALA A 83 31.75 -12.20 -20.70
N SER A 84 31.02 -11.35 -20.00
CA SER A 84 31.34 -11.00 -18.62
C SER A 84 30.25 -11.63 -17.75
N ASP A 85 30.55 -12.84 -17.33
CA ASP A 85 29.80 -13.59 -16.34
C ASP A 85 29.82 -12.82 -15.02
N ASN A 86 28.65 -12.39 -14.57
CA ASN A 86 28.45 -11.94 -13.20
C ASN A 86 27.43 -12.89 -12.61
N GLU A 87 27.93 -13.83 -11.82
CA GLU A 87 27.15 -14.77 -11.01
C GLU A 87 26.23 -13.97 -10.08
N TYR A 88 24.95 -13.93 -10.41
CA TYR A 88 23.91 -13.53 -9.49
C TYR A 88 23.59 -14.73 -8.60
N GLU A 89 24.15 -14.72 -7.39
CA GLU A 89 23.69 -15.58 -6.29
C GLU A 89 22.25 -15.20 -5.92
N GLU A 90 21.29 -15.97 -6.40
CA GLU A 90 19.90 -15.90 -6.00
C GLU A 90 19.76 -16.43 -4.56
N SER A 91 19.87 -15.53 -3.58
CA SER A 91 19.43 -15.82 -2.21
C SER A 91 17.90 -15.97 -2.18
N THR A 92 17.41 -17.18 -2.38
CA THR A 92 16.03 -17.54 -2.07
C THR A 92 15.85 -17.51 -0.55
N HIS A 93 15.39 -16.38 -0.01
CA HIS A 93 14.87 -16.35 1.36
C HIS A 93 13.52 -17.08 1.36
N THR A 94 13.56 -18.39 1.57
CA THR A 94 12.40 -19.14 2.04
C THR A 94 12.20 -18.78 3.51
N ASP A 95 11.31 -17.82 3.81
CA ASP A 95 10.66 -17.84 5.13
C ASP A 95 9.37 -18.65 5.00
N ALA A 96 9.54 -19.96 5.23
CA ALA A 96 8.43 -20.84 5.51
C ALA A 96 7.96 -20.55 6.95
N THR A 97 7.00 -19.65 7.11
CA THR A 97 5.98 -19.77 8.17
C THR A 97 4.60 -19.39 7.65
N ASP A 98 4.09 -20.17 6.70
CA ASP A 98 2.64 -20.33 6.51
C ASP A 98 2.06 -21.03 7.75
N LYS A 99 1.78 -20.25 8.79
CA LYS A 99 0.81 -20.68 9.81
C LYS A 99 -0.56 -20.47 9.19
N LYS A 100 -1.02 -21.53 8.51
CA LYS A 100 -2.42 -21.79 8.18
C LYS A 100 -3.29 -21.39 9.37
N TYR A 101 -3.94 -20.24 9.26
CA TYR A 101 -5.07 -19.92 10.11
C TYR A 101 -6.15 -20.94 9.77
N GLU A 102 -6.46 -21.83 10.71
CA GLU A 102 -7.68 -22.61 10.62
C GLU A 102 -8.86 -21.66 10.84
N GLU A 103 -9.57 -21.40 9.76
CA GLU A 103 -10.92 -20.84 9.81
C GLU A 103 -11.84 -21.90 10.45
N SER A 104 -12.00 -21.86 11.77
CA SER A 104 -13.08 -22.56 12.45
C SER A 104 -14.39 -21.81 12.20
N THR A 105 -15.11 -22.17 11.16
CA THR A 105 -16.54 -21.83 11.04
C THR A 105 -17.34 -22.79 11.91
N ASP A 106 -17.44 -22.49 13.20
CA ASP A 106 -18.54 -22.98 14.01
C ASP A 106 -18.98 -21.84 14.91
N THR A 107 -20.14 -21.28 14.62
CA THR A 107 -21.29 -21.33 15.52
C THR A 107 -22.48 -20.70 14.81
N ALA A 108 -23.41 -21.55 14.35
CA ALA A 108 -24.79 -21.13 14.17
C ALA A 108 -25.34 -20.71 15.53
N SER A 109 -25.81 -19.47 15.64
CA SER A 109 -26.72 -19.03 16.71
C SER A 109 -27.60 -17.92 16.17
N ASN A 110 -28.61 -18.36 15.43
CA ASN A 110 -30.01 -18.00 15.63
C ASN A 110 -30.26 -16.54 16.08
N ILE A 111 -30.65 -15.68 15.13
CA ILE A 111 -31.46 -14.51 15.48
C ILE A 111 -32.82 -14.70 14.80
N SER A 112 -33.77 -15.15 15.61
CA SER A 112 -35.19 -15.14 15.29
C SER A 112 -35.58 -13.68 15.02
N ARG A 113 -35.91 -13.38 13.77
CA ARG A 113 -36.66 -12.17 13.43
C ARG A 113 -38.10 -12.42 13.88
N GLU A 114 -38.40 -12.10 15.13
CA GLU A 114 -39.79 -11.88 15.53
C GLU A 114 -40.22 -10.53 14.97
N GLU A 115 -40.90 -10.57 13.82
CA GLU A 115 -41.68 -9.43 13.35
C GLU A 115 -43.06 -9.57 13.98
N SER A 116 -43.24 -8.88 15.11
CA SER A 116 -44.51 -8.75 15.81
C SER A 116 -45.52 -8.07 14.92
N THR A 117 -46.61 -8.76 14.62
CA THR A 117 -47.88 -8.18 14.21
C THR A 117 -48.49 -7.40 15.38
N ASP A 118 -48.81 -6.13 15.17
CA ASP A 118 -49.87 -5.38 15.86
C ASP A 118 -50.34 -4.34 14.83
N ASP A 119 -51.36 -4.66 14.05
CA ASP A 119 -52.79 -4.41 14.32
C ASP A 119 -53.17 -2.91 14.35
N GLU A 120 -53.87 -2.52 13.28
CA GLU A 120 -55.16 -1.83 13.30
C GLU A 120 -55.37 -0.76 14.39
N ILE A 121 -55.38 0.54 14.02
CA ILE A 121 -56.52 1.48 14.15
C ILE A 121 -56.40 2.56 13.07
#